data_AF-A0A2H1VB41-F1
#
_entry.id   AF-A0A2H1VB41-F1
#
_cell.length_a   1.000
_cell.length_b   1.000
_cell.length_c   1.000
_cell.angle_alpha   90.00
_cell.angle_beta   90.00
_cell.angle_gamma   90.00
#
_symmetry.space_group_name_H-M   'P 1'
#
loop_
_entity.id
_entity.type
_entity.pdbx_description
1 polymer ?
#
loop_
_entity_poly.entity_id
_entity_poly.type
_entity_poly.pdbx_seq_one_letter_code
_entity_poly.pdbx_strand_id
1 'polypeptide(L)'
;MGRSDWRDTTVLQNTDSGKYGEGYIGSSRGIAVHVRSKDAEKDHTGCQWPLLSTAAPNDPLPSEPWIAVIRRGSCNFEIKVQNAWRANATAVLIYNDRDTTNLEKMKLSTDNGRKYL
;
A
#
# COMPACT_ATOMS: atom_id res chain seq x y z
N MET A 1 31.66 -20.93 21.51
CA MET A 1 30.28 -20.41 21.56
C MET A 1 30.14 -19.27 20.57
N GLY A 2 29.74 -19.55 19.33
CA GLY A 2 29.47 -18.53 18.31
C GLY A 2 28.04 -18.02 18.45
N ARG A 3 27.86 -16.70 18.57
CA ARG A 3 26.54 -16.06 18.48
C ARG A 3 26.14 -16.07 17.01
N SER A 4 25.12 -16.86 16.65
CA SER A 4 24.50 -16.77 15.34
C SER A 4 23.83 -15.39 15.20
N ASP A 5 24.32 -14.61 14.25
CA ASP A 5 23.85 -13.28 13.88
C ASP A 5 22.50 -13.44 13.17
N TRP A 6 21.39 -13.11 13.83
CA TRP A 6 20.02 -13.27 13.31
C TRP A 6 19.60 -12.21 12.29
N ARG A 7 20.55 -11.44 11.75
CA ARG A 7 20.26 -10.26 10.90
C ARG A 7 19.88 -10.59 9.46
N ASP A 8 20.12 -11.83 9.00
CA ASP A 8 19.84 -12.29 7.63
C ASP A 8 18.74 -13.35 7.54
N THR A 9 17.97 -13.58 8.60
CA THR A 9 16.85 -14.54 8.54
C THR A 9 15.64 -13.89 7.87
N THR A 10 15.38 -14.24 6.60
CA THR A 10 14.12 -13.88 5.94
C THR A 10 13.00 -14.75 6.49
N VAL A 11 12.05 -14.15 7.21
CA VAL A 11 10.84 -14.82 7.69
C VAL A 11 9.80 -14.76 6.58
N LEU A 12 9.41 -15.91 6.04
CA LEU A 12 8.31 -16.03 5.08
C LEU A 12 7.03 -16.38 5.83
N GLN A 13 6.02 -15.53 5.70
CA GLN A 13 4.68 -15.78 6.20
C GLN A 13 3.70 -15.83 5.02
N ASN A 14 3.07 -16.98 4.84
CA ASN A 14 2.06 -17.18 3.81
C ASN A 14 0.70 -17.16 4.49
N THR A 15 -0.08 -16.10 4.28
CA THR A 15 -1.44 -15.99 4.80
C THR A 15 -2.40 -15.60 3.69
N ASP A 16 -3.49 -16.34 3.55
CA ASP A 16 -4.63 -15.97 2.70
C ASP A 16 -5.49 -14.95 3.45
N SER A 17 -4.97 -13.73 3.58
CA SER A 17 -5.59 -12.64 4.34
C SER A 17 -5.83 -11.42 3.46
N GLY A 18 -7.09 -11.02 3.31
CA GLY A 18 -7.49 -9.84 2.54
C GLY A 18 -8.59 -10.15 1.52
N LYS A 19 -9.19 -9.10 0.94
CA LYS A 19 -10.12 -9.21 -0.19
C LYS A 19 -9.63 -8.30 -1.30
N TYR A 20 -9.60 -8.81 -2.53
CA TYR A 20 -9.30 -8.00 -3.70
C TYR A 20 -10.41 -6.95 -3.91
N GLY A 21 -10.01 -5.73 -4.26
CA GLY A 21 -10.93 -4.65 -4.61
C GLY A 21 -11.61 -4.87 -5.96
N GLU A 22 -12.48 -3.94 -6.34
CA GLU A 22 -13.09 -3.90 -7.67
C GLU A 22 -12.16 -3.16 -8.62
N GLY A 23 -11.45 -3.87 -9.50
CA GLY A 23 -10.39 -3.35 -10.38
C GLY A 23 -9.75 -4.49 -11.17
N TYR A 24 -8.56 -4.30 -11.74
CA TYR A 24 -7.77 -5.42 -12.23
C TYR A 24 -7.25 -6.21 -11.03
N ILE A 25 -7.36 -7.53 -11.15
CA ILE A 25 -6.98 -8.47 -10.10
C ILE A 25 -5.98 -9.40 -10.77
N GLY A 26 -4.70 -9.16 -10.49
CA GLY A 26 -3.59 -9.96 -10.98
C GLY A 26 -2.52 -10.14 -9.91
N SER A 27 -1.63 -11.12 -10.11
CA SER A 27 -0.49 -11.31 -9.22
C SER A 27 0.47 -10.13 -9.34
N SER A 28 0.89 -9.56 -8.22
CA SER A 28 1.90 -8.51 -8.14
C SER A 28 2.88 -8.83 -7.01
N ARG A 29 4.15 -8.48 -7.19
CA ARG A 29 5.23 -8.65 -6.21
C ARG A 29 6.14 -7.42 -6.25
N GLY A 30 6.68 -7.05 -5.09
CA GLY A 30 7.53 -5.88 -4.97
C GLY A 30 7.84 -5.52 -3.53
N ILE A 31 8.66 -4.49 -3.35
CA ILE A 31 9.02 -3.94 -2.04
C ILE A 31 7.78 -3.29 -1.42
N ALA A 32 7.40 -3.67 -0.20
CA ALA A 32 6.31 -3.00 0.51
C ALA A 32 6.80 -1.66 1.07
N VAL A 33 6.19 -0.55 0.66
CA VAL A 33 6.53 0.80 1.13
C VAL A 33 5.34 1.40 1.84
N HIS A 34 5.50 1.66 3.13
CA HIS A 34 4.53 2.43 3.90
C HIS A 34 4.62 3.91 3.51
N VAL A 35 3.51 4.48 3.06
CA VAL A 35 3.48 5.85 2.51
C VAL A 35 2.95 6.88 3.50
N ARG A 36 3.37 8.13 3.32
CA ARG A 36 2.82 9.32 3.99
C ARG A 36 2.64 10.49 3.02
N SER A 37 1.86 11.47 3.42
CA SER A 37 1.77 12.78 2.76
C SER A 37 3.08 13.55 2.92
N LYS A 38 3.45 14.32 1.89
CA LYS A 38 4.51 15.32 1.96
C LYS A 38 4.18 16.45 2.93
N ASP A 39 2.94 16.93 2.91
CA ASP A 39 2.52 18.13 3.65
C ASP A 39 2.08 17.82 5.09
N ALA A 40 1.83 16.54 5.40
CA ALA A 40 1.41 16.09 6.72
C ALA A 40 2.08 14.76 7.09
N GLU A 41 3.13 14.81 7.92
CA GLU A 41 3.95 13.63 8.23
C GLU A 41 3.15 12.48 8.87
N LYS A 42 2.10 12.82 9.63
CA LYS A 42 1.20 11.86 10.29
C LYS A 42 0.08 11.35 9.38
N ASP A 43 -0.06 11.90 8.19
CA ASP A 43 -1.07 11.47 7.23
C ASP A 43 -0.54 10.29 6.41
N HIS A 44 -0.93 9.09 6.83
CA HIS A 44 -0.58 7.82 6.19
C HIS A 44 -1.72 7.30 5.30
N THR A 45 -2.73 8.14 5.04
CA THR A 45 -3.97 7.70 4.42
C THR A 45 -3.92 7.67 2.90
N GLY A 46 -2.85 8.19 2.28
CA GLY A 46 -2.71 8.24 0.83
C GLY A 46 -3.73 9.14 0.12
N CYS A 47 -4.43 10.00 0.88
CA CYS A 47 -5.42 10.92 0.34
C CYS A 47 -4.77 12.13 -0.34
N GLN A 48 -3.59 12.54 0.15
CA GLN A 48 -2.85 13.68 -0.37
C GLN A 48 -1.70 13.24 -1.27
N TRP A 49 -1.49 14.00 -2.34
CA TRP A 49 -0.36 13.87 -3.26
C TRP A 49 0.59 15.05 -3.06
N PRO A 50 1.93 14.88 -3.08
CA PRO A 50 2.67 13.65 -3.40
C PRO A 50 2.83 12.67 -2.23
N LEU A 51 2.95 11.38 -2.58
CA LEU A 51 3.29 10.31 -1.64
C LEU A 51 4.80 10.27 -1.40
N LEU A 52 5.20 10.10 -0.15
CA LEU A 52 6.58 9.86 0.28
C LEU A 52 6.67 8.54 1.05
N SER A 53 7.87 7.96 1.11
CA SER A 53 8.15 6.86 2.03
C SER A 53 8.14 7.38 3.48
N THR A 54 7.44 6.67 4.36
CA THR A 54 7.50 6.97 5.81
C THR A 54 8.89 6.67 6.37
N ALA A 55 9.56 5.61 5.89
CA ALA A 55 10.88 5.21 6.37
C ALA A 55 12.01 6.07 5.81
N ALA A 56 11.84 6.62 4.60
CA ALA A 56 12.86 7.39 3.89
C ALA A 56 12.22 8.57 3.14
N PRO A 57 11.73 9.61 3.85
CA PRO A 57 10.93 10.68 3.24
C PRO A 57 11.70 11.63 2.33
N ASN A 58 13.03 11.66 2.45
CA ASN A 58 13.90 12.47 1.61
C ASN A 58 14.42 11.71 0.40
N ASP A 59 14.18 10.40 0.33
CA ASP A 59 14.60 9.56 -0.78
C ASP A 59 13.46 9.39 -1.77
N PRO A 60 13.77 9.19 -3.07
CA PRO A 60 12.75 8.84 -4.04
C PRO A 60 12.09 7.50 -3.69
N LEU A 61 10.83 7.36 -4.08
CA LEU A 61 10.16 6.06 -4.05
C LEU A 61 10.89 5.06 -4.97
N PRO A 62 10.80 3.74 -4.69
CA PRO A 62 11.55 2.74 -5.45
C PRO A 62 11.29 2.81 -6.96
N SER A 63 12.35 2.64 -7.75
CA SER A 63 12.28 2.46 -9.20
C SER A 63 11.88 1.03 -9.60
N GLU A 64 12.16 0.06 -8.73
CA GLU A 64 11.74 -1.34 -8.88
C GLU A 64 10.26 -1.53 -8.49
N PRO A 65 9.59 -2.61 -8.94
CA PRO A 65 8.22 -2.92 -8.53
C PRO A 65 8.04 -2.84 -7.01
N TRP A 66 7.07 -2.04 -6.58
CA TRP A 66 6.79 -1.80 -5.16
C TRP A 66 5.30 -1.71 -4.90
N ILE A 67 4.93 -2.04 -3.67
CA ILE A 67 3.54 -2.12 -3.20
C ILE A 67 3.32 -0.99 -2.20
N ALA A 68 2.36 -0.11 -2.49
CA ALA A 68 2.01 0.99 -1.59
C ALA A 68 1.20 0.45 -0.41
N VAL A 69 1.73 0.60 0.80
CA VAL A 69 1.04 0.25 2.05
C VAL A 69 0.40 1.51 2.62
N ILE A 70 -0.93 1.53 2.66
CA ILE A 70 -1.74 2.72 2.93
C ILE A 70 -2.68 2.47 4.11
N ARG A 71 -2.75 3.41 5.06
CA ARG A 71 -3.73 3.36 6.14
C ARG A 71 -5.12 3.65 5.60
N ARG A 72 -6.13 2.92 6.09
CA ARG A 72 -7.53 3.30 5.90
C ARG A 72 -7.75 4.75 6.41
N GLY A 73 -8.51 5.53 5.66
CA GLY A 73 -8.80 6.93 5.99
C GLY A 73 -10.18 7.32 5.49
N SER A 74 -10.48 8.61 5.52
CA SER A 74 -11.79 9.15 5.14
C SER A 74 -11.99 9.33 3.63
N CYS A 75 -10.93 9.41 2.83
CA CYS A 75 -11.05 9.51 1.38
C CYS A 75 -11.34 8.16 0.72
N ASN A 76 -11.91 8.24 -0.49
CA ASN A 76 -12.28 7.08 -1.31
C ASN A 76 -11.06 6.21 -1.64
N PHE A 77 -11.29 4.90 -1.76
CA PHE A 77 -10.27 3.94 -2.18
C PHE A 77 -9.67 4.28 -3.55
N GLU A 78 -10.50 4.79 -4.46
CA GLU A 78 -10.06 5.21 -5.80
C GLU A 78 -8.94 6.28 -5.74
N ILE A 79 -9.08 7.29 -4.87
CA ILE A 79 -8.07 8.34 -4.72
C ILE A 79 -6.73 7.73 -4.27
N LYS A 80 -6.78 6.77 -3.33
CA LYS A 80 -5.59 6.07 -2.83
C LYS A 80 -4.90 5.27 -3.94
N VAL A 81 -5.69 4.54 -4.72
CA VAL A 81 -5.19 3.74 -5.86
C VAL A 81 -4.60 4.64 -6.93
N GLN A 82 -5.27 5.74 -7.28
CA GLN A 82 -4.79 6.70 -8.27
C GLN A 82 -3.47 7.35 -7.83
N ASN A 83 -3.36 7.76 -6.57
CA ASN A 83 -2.13 8.33 -6.04
C ASN A 83 -0.98 7.31 -6.04
N ALA A 84 -1.24 6.07 -5.61
CA ALA A 84 -0.24 5.00 -5.65
C ALA A 84 0.23 4.69 -7.09
N TRP A 85 -0.71 4.58 -8.02
CA TRP A 85 -0.41 4.38 -9.44
C TRP A 85 0.40 5.54 -10.02
N ARG A 86 0.05 6.79 -9.69
CA ARG A 86 0.81 7.98 -10.08
C ARG A 86 2.24 7.99 -9.51
N ALA A 87 2.47 7.32 -8.39
CA ALA A 87 3.79 7.10 -7.81
C ALA A 87 4.51 5.86 -8.38
N ASN A 88 3.96 5.20 -9.40
CA ASN A 88 4.50 4.00 -10.03
C ASN A 88 4.47 2.74 -9.14
N ALA A 89 3.54 2.67 -8.18
CA ALA A 89 3.30 1.44 -7.43
C ALA A 89 2.61 0.39 -8.32
N THR A 90 2.99 -0.89 -8.15
CA THR A 90 2.44 -2.02 -8.91
C THR A 90 1.29 -2.74 -8.19
N ALA A 91 1.06 -2.41 -6.92
CA ALA A 91 -0.10 -2.84 -6.16
C ALA A 91 -0.34 -1.91 -4.96
N VAL A 92 -1.53 -1.99 -4.37
CA VAL A 92 -1.91 -1.24 -3.18
C VAL A 92 -2.39 -2.20 -2.10
N LEU A 93 -1.82 -2.09 -0.91
CA LEU A 93 -2.25 -2.79 0.29
C LEU A 93 -2.85 -1.76 1.26
N ILE A 94 -4.16 -1.85 1.50
CA ILE A 94 -4.84 -0.98 2.45
C ILE A 94 -5.07 -1.75 3.74
N TYR A 95 -4.46 -1.30 4.83
CA TYR A 95 -4.67 -1.88 6.16
C TYR A 95 -5.68 -1.05 6.94
N ASN A 96 -6.53 -1.73 7.69
CA ASN A 96 -7.41 -1.09 8.66
C ASN A 96 -6.64 -0.85 9.97
N ASP A 97 -6.89 0.27 10.62
CA ASP A 97 -6.31 0.65 11.92
C ASP A 97 -7.28 0.38 13.08
N ARG A 98 -8.47 -0.16 12.78
CA ARG A 98 -9.44 -0.61 13.77
C ARG A 98 -9.27 -2.11 13.97
N ASP A 99 -9.26 -2.55 15.23
CA ASP A 99 -9.33 -3.97 15.62
C ASP A 99 -10.70 -4.55 15.25
N THR A 100 -10.92 -4.78 13.96
CA THR A 100 -12.14 -5.40 13.43
C THR A 100 -11.74 -6.58 12.56
N THR A 101 -12.25 -7.77 12.86
CA THR A 101 -12.05 -8.98 12.05
C THR A 101 -12.84 -8.96 10.73
N ASN A 102 -13.71 -7.96 10.54
CA ASN A 102 -14.48 -7.79 9.31
C ASN A 102 -13.62 -7.16 8.20
N LEU A 103 -13.19 -8.00 7.26
CA LEU A 103 -12.60 -7.56 6.00
C LEU A 103 -13.69 -7.01 5.08
N GLU A 104 -13.72 -5.70 4.93
CA GLU A 104 -14.52 -5.01 3.93
C GLU A 104 -13.86 -5.12 2.55
N LYS A 105 -14.65 -5.47 1.54
CA LYS A 105 -14.20 -5.44 0.15
C LYS A 105 -14.10 -3.97 -0.28
N MET A 106 -12.97 -3.58 -0.86
CA MET A 106 -12.85 -2.27 -1.49
C MET A 106 -13.80 -2.19 -2.69
N LYS A 107 -14.71 -1.21 -2.67
CA LYS A 107 -15.53 -0.83 -3.81
C LYS A 107 -14.92 0.39 -4.47
N LEU A 108 -14.69 0.32 -5.78
CA LEU A 108 -14.38 1.48 -6.59
C LEU A 108 -15.68 1.97 -7.22
N SER A 109 -15.85 3.29 -7.34
CA SER A 109 -17.00 3.84 -8.04
C SER A 109 -16.89 3.47 -9.53
N THR A 110 -17.62 2.45 -9.96
CA THR A 110 -17.73 2.11 -11.38
C THR A 110 -18.61 3.14 -12.09
N ASP A 111 -18.07 4.32 -12.35
CA ASP A 111 -18.63 5.24 -13.32
C ASP A 111 -17.48 5.64 -14.27
N ASN A 112 -17.62 5.32 -15.56
CA ASN A 112 -16.68 5.58 -16.66
C ASN A 112 -15.51 4.62 -16.94
N GLY A 113 -15.74 3.30 -16.96
CA GLY A 113 -15.04 2.38 -17.89
C GLY A 113 -13.51 2.29 -17.81
N ARG A 114 -12.85 2.95 -16.86
CA ARG A 114 -11.42 2.86 -16.61
C ARG A 114 -11.19 1.67 -15.69
N LYS A 115 -10.73 0.57 -16.29
CA LYS A 115 -10.15 -0.53 -15.54
C LYS A 115 -8.87 -0.02 -14.90
N TYR A 116 -8.93 0.31 -13.61
CA TYR A 116 -7.73 0.51 -12.82
C TYR A 116 -7.02 -0.84 -12.65
N LEU A 117 -5.69 -0.79 -12.57
CA LEU A 117 -4.80 -1.94 -12.34
C LEU A 117 -5.17 -2.75 -11.10
#